data_AF-K2B8D1-F1
#
_entry.id   AF-K2B8D1-F1
#
_cell.length_a   1.000
_cell.length_b   1.000
_cell.length_c   1.000
_cell.angle_alpha   90.00
_cell.angle_beta   90.00
_cell.angle_gamma   90.00
#
_symmetry.space_group_name_H-M   'P 1'
#
loop_
_entity.id
_entity.type
_entity.pdbx_description
1 polymer ?
#
loop_
_entity_poly.entity_id
_entity_poly.type
_entity_poly.pdbx_seq_one_letter_code
_entity_poly.pdbx_strand_id
1 'polypeptide(L)' 'MPTANPRINITLEKTLASLLEQQAKLEHKSVASIAKELILEALERREDVALSAIAKIRDTKNAKRIKHKDAWK' A
#
# COMPACT_ATOMS: atom_id res chain seq x y z
N MET A 1 15.00 14.62 22.29
CA MET A 1 13.69 13.91 22.26
C MET A 1 13.90 12.53 21.66
N PRO A 2 13.34 11.46 22.24
CA PRO A 2 13.24 10.18 21.55
C PRO A 2 12.50 10.43 20.23
N THR A 3 13.06 9.98 19.11
CA THR A 3 12.62 10.33 17.76
C THR A 3 11.11 10.14 17.56
N ALA A 4 10.43 11.17 17.04
CA ALA A 4 8.97 11.25 16.87
C ALA A 4 8.33 10.18 15.96
N ASN A 5 9.14 9.37 15.26
CA ASN A 5 8.65 8.35 14.34
C ASN A 5 8.72 6.95 14.96
N PRO A 6 7.64 6.15 14.90
CA PRO A 6 7.66 4.76 15.36
C PRO A 6 8.67 3.95 14.55
N ARG A 7 9.46 3.12 15.23
CA ARG A 7 10.43 2.22 14.60
C ARG A 7 9.91 0.80 14.63
N ILE A 8 10.05 0.09 13.52
CA ILE A 8 9.65 -1.31 13.37
C ILE A 8 10.89 -2.11 13.00
N ASN A 9 11.19 -3.14 13.78
CA ASN A 9 12.23 -4.12 13.46
C ASN A 9 11.56 -5.34 12.84
N ILE A 10 12.03 -5.75 11.66
CA ILE A 10 11.45 -6.86 10.90
C ILE A 10 12.53 -7.92 10.70
N THR A 11 12.22 -9.17 11.06
CA THR A 11 13.10 -10.30 10.77
C THR A 11 12.77 -10.84 9.39
N LEU A 12 13.76 -10.92 8.51
CA LEU A 12 13.62 -11.40 7.13
C LEU A 12 14.42 -12.68 6.92
N GLU A 13 13.93 -13.55 6.06
CA GLU A 13 14.74 -14.64 5.53
C GLU A 13 15.90 -14.10 4.71
N LYS A 14 17.03 -14.83 4.69
CA LYS A 14 18.25 -14.41 3.99
C LYS A 14 18.02 -14.12 2.50
N THR A 15 17.20 -14.95 1.86
CA THR A 15 16.81 -14.80 0.44
C THR A 15 16.03 -13.50 0.22
N LEU A 16 15.02 -13.24 1.05
CA LEU A 16 14.20 -12.02 0.98
C LEU A 16 15.02 -10.76 1.25
N ALA A 17 15.91 -10.79 2.25
CA ALA A 17 16.81 -9.69 2.53
C ALA A 17 17.72 -9.39 1.33
N SER A 18 18.26 -10.43 0.68
CA SER A 18 19.10 -10.27 -0.51
C SER A 18 18.33 -9.68 -1.70
N LEU A 19 17.09 -10.11 -1.93
CA LEU A 19 16.23 -9.53 -2.97
C LEU A 19 15.93 -8.05 -2.70
N LEU A 20 15.64 -7.70 -1.44
CA LEU A 20 15.37 -6.32 -1.03
C LEU A 20 16.61 -5.42 -1.22
N GLU A 21 17.80 -5.94 -0.91
CA GLU A 21 19.07 -5.25 -1.16
C GLU A 21 19.33 -5.04 -2.66
N GLN A 22 19.06 -6.03 -3.49
CA GLN A 22 19.19 -5.92 -4.94
C GLN A 22 18.24 -4.86 -5.50
N GLN A 23 16.97 -4.85 -5.06
CA GLN A 23 15.99 -3.84 -5.45
C GLN A 23 16.45 -2.43 -5.06
N ALA A 24 16.94 -2.26 -3.82
CA ALA A 24 17.47 -0.99 -3.34
C ALA A 24 18.66 -0.49 -4.18
N LYS A 25 19.55 -1.40 -4.61
CA LYS A 25 20.66 -1.06 -5.51
C LYS A 25 20.18 -0.63 -6.89
N LEU A 26 19.20 -1.34 -7.47
CA LEU A 26 18.63 -1.01 -8.79
C LEU A 26 17.95 0.36 -8.79
N GLU A 27 17.28 0.72 -7.69
CA GLU A 27 16.58 1.99 -7.55
C GLU A 27 17.44 3.12 -6.96
N HIS A 28 18.71 2.88 -6.67
CA HIS A 28 19.62 3.83 -6.03
C HIS A 28 19.07 4.42 -4.72
N LYS A 29 18.35 3.59 -3.94
CA LYS A 29 17.72 3.95 -2.66
C LYS A 29 18.30 3.12 -1.51
N SER A 30 18.00 3.52 -0.28
CA SER A 30 18.30 2.69 0.90
C SER A 30 17.32 1.52 1.01
N VAL A 31 17.78 0.42 1.59
CA VAL A 31 16.94 -0.77 1.89
C VAL A 31 15.72 -0.37 2.72
N ALA A 32 15.88 0.55 3.68
CA ALA A 32 14.79 1.05 4.51
C ALA A 32 13.76 1.86 3.71
N SER A 33 14.18 2.64 2.70
CA SER A 33 13.24 3.38 1.83
C SER A 33 12.40 2.41 0.99
N ILE A 34 13.05 1.44 0.34
CA ILE A 34 12.34 0.40 -0.43
C ILE A 34 11.40 -0.38 0.48
N ALA A 35 11.85 -0.81 1.65
CA ALA A 35 10.99 -1.51 2.61
C ALA A 35 9.75 -0.68 2.97
N LYS A 36 9.93 0.61 3.25
CA LYS A 36 8.82 1.52 3.55
C LYS A 36 7.86 1.64 2.36
N GLU A 37 8.37 1.86 1.16
CA GLU A 37 7.56 1.99 -0.07
C GLU A 37 6.75 0.72 -0.33
N LEU A 38 7.38 -0.46 -0.24
CA LEU A 38 6.69 -1.75 -0.39
C LEU A 38 5.64 -2.00 0.70
N ILE A 39 5.90 -1.57 1.94
CA ILE A 39 4.91 -1.65 3.03
C ILE A 39 3.70 -0.76 2.72
N LEU A 40 3.93 0.48 2.26
CA LEU A 40 2.85 1.40 1.89
C LEU A 40 2.02 0.84 0.73
N GLU A 41 2.67 0.38 -0.33
CA GLU A 41 2.00 -0.21 -1.48
C GLU A 41 1.19 -1.46 -1.09
N ALA A 42 1.72 -2.31 -0.21
CA ALA A 42 1.01 -3.47 0.28
C ALA A 42 -0.24 -3.10 1.11
N LEU A 43 -0.19 -1.99 1.86
CA LEU A 43 -1.35 -1.48 2.60
C LEU A 43 -2.41 -0.91 1.65
N GLU A 44 -2.01 -0.09 0.67
CA GLU A 44 -2.90 0.45 -0.36
C GLU A 44 -3.61 -0.66 -1.13
N ARG A 45 -2.89 -1.69 -1.58
CA ARG A 45 -3.49 -2.85 -2.27
C ARG A 45 -4.50 -3.60 -1.40
N ARG A 46 -4.27 -3.70 -0.08
CA ARG A 46 -5.23 -4.32 0.84
C ARG A 46 -6.48 -3.45 1.02
N GLU A 47 -6.32 -2.14 1.07
CA GLU A 47 -7.42 -1.19 1.11
C GLU A 47 -8.26 -1.29 -0.16
N ASP A 48 -7.64 -1.32 -1.34
CA ASP A 48 -8.34 -1.47 -2.62
C ASP A 48 -9.22 -2.72 -2.69
N VAL A 49 -8.73 -3.84 -2.15
CA VAL A 49 -9.52 -5.08 -2.03
C VAL A 49 -10.75 -4.87 -1.15
N ALA A 50 -10.59 -4.20 -0.01
CA ALA A 50 -11.70 -3.90 0.90
C ALA A 50 -12.71 -2.93 0.27
N LEU A 51 -12.24 -1.85 -0.37
CA LEU A 51 -13.08 -0.90 -1.09
C LEU A 51 -13.83 -1.56 -2.25
N SER A 52 -13.17 -2.45 -2.98
CA SER A 52 -13.80 -3.25 -4.04
C SER A 52 -14.92 -4.15 -3.50
N ALA A 53 -14.74 -4.75 -2.33
CA ALA A 53 -15.80 -5.53 -1.69
C ALA A 53 -17.00 -4.66 -1.31
N ILE A 54 -16.76 -3.47 -0.76
CA ILE A 54 -17.82 -2.50 -0.44
C ILE A 54 -18.55 -2.05 -1.72
N ALA A 55 -17.81 -1.78 -2.80
CA ALA A 55 -18.38 -1.37 -4.08
C ALA A 55 -19.32 -2.46 -4.63
N LYS A 56 -18.93 -3.74 -4.57
CA LYS A 56 -19.79 -4.86 -4.97
C LYS A 56 -21.10 -4.95 -4.18
N ILE A 57 -21.08 -4.64 -2.88
CA ILE A 57 -22.30 -4.62 -2.06
C ILE A 57 -23.22 -3.46 -2.49
N ARG A 58 -22.65 -2.32 -2.86
CA ARG A 58 -23.40 -1.11 -3.24
C ARG A 58 -23.92 -1.15 -4.68
N ASP A 59 -23.23 -1.85 -5.57
CA ASP A 59 -23.58 -1.98 -6.99
C ASP A 59 -24.76 -2.94 -7.21
N THR A 60 -25.95 -2.46 -6.84
CA THR A 60 -27.20 -3.19 -7.00
C THR A 60 -28.00 -2.65 -8.20
N LYS A 61 -28.89 -3.47 -8.77
CA LYS A 61 -29.71 -3.07 -9.95
C LYS A 61 -30.52 -1.78 -9.73
N ASN A 62 -30.91 -1.51 -8.49
CA ASN A 62 -31.70 -0.33 -8.12
C ASN A 62 -30.86 0.78 -7.48
N ALA A 63 -29.53 0.67 -7.52
CA ALA A 63 -28.64 1.68 -6.95
C ALA A 63 -28.85 3.04 -7.61
N LYS A 64 -28.95 4.09 -6.79
CA LYS A 64 -29.05 5.47 -7.28
C LYS A 64 -27.75 5.83 -8.01
N ARG A 65 -27.87 6.11 -9.31
CA ARG A 65 -26.75 6.57 -10.13
C ARG A 65 -26.64 8.09 -10.04
N ILE A 66 -25.41 8.58 -9.91
CA ILE A 66 -25.08 10.00 -9.97
C ILE A 66 -24.17 10.25 -11.17
N LYS A 67 -24.25 11.44 -11.77
CA LYS A 67 -23.36 11.79 -12.87
C LYS A 67 -21.93 11.91 -12.33
N HIS A 68 -20.95 11.49 -13.13
CA HIS A 68 -19.53 11.53 -12.74
C HIS A 68 -19.11 12.93 -12.23
N LYS A 69 -19.49 14.00 -12.92
CA LYS A 69 -19.19 15.39 -12.52
C LYS A 69 -19.75 15.77 -11.14
N ASP A 70 -20.86 15.17 -10.72
CA ASP A 70 -21.47 15.43 -9.41
C ASP A 70 -20.85 14.56 -8.30
N ALA A 71 -20.20 13.44 -8.67
CA ALA A 71 -19.53 12.53 -7.73
C ALA A 71 -18.14 13.01 -7.30
N TRP A 72 -17.45 13.78 -8.15
CA TRP A 72 -16.07 14.25 -7.96
C TRP A 72 -15.96 15.77 -7.74
N LYS A 73 -17.03 16.39 -7.24
CA LYS A 73 -17.04 17.80 -6.90
C LYS A 73 -16.34 18.08 -5.57
#